data_AF-A0A2S8PTT4-F1
#
_entry.id   AF-A0A2S8PTT4-F1
#
_cell.length_a   1.000
_cell.length_b   1.000
_cell.length_c   1.000
_cell.angle_alpha   90.00
_cell.angle_beta   90.00
_cell.angle_gamma   90.00
#
_symmetry.space_group_name_H-M   'P 1'
#
loop_
_entity.id
_entity.type
_entity.pdbx_description
1 polymer ?
#
loop_
_entity_poly.entity_id
_entity_poly.type
_entity_poly.pdbx_seq_one_letter_code
_entity_poly.pdbx_strand_id
1 'polypeptide(L)' 'MDYRYGSHTVFQIEYHFVWVTKYRHKVLIGEVAIRVRELVRQTCEAFEIRILKGVVS' A
#
# COMPACT_ATOMS: atom_id res chain seq x y z
N MET A 1 -15.00 -12.01 -0.18
CA MET A 1 -13.86 -12.23 0.75
C MET A 1 -13.28 -13.53 0.26
N ASP A 2 -12.25 -13.41 -0.57
CA ASP A 2 -11.84 -14.50 -1.45
C ASP A 2 -10.48 -15.01 -0.99
N TYR A 3 -10.43 -16.31 -0.67
CA TYR A 3 -9.19 -16.97 -0.27
C TYR A 3 -8.23 -17.09 -1.46
N ARG A 4 -6.94 -16.87 -1.23
CA ARG A 4 -5.89 -17.17 -2.20
C ARG A 4 -5.38 -18.59 -1.99
N TYR A 5 -5.06 -19.26 -3.08
CA TYR A 5 -4.59 -20.64 -3.11
C TYR A 5 -3.18 -20.67 -3.71
N GLY A 6 -2.24 -21.25 -2.98
CA GLY A 6 -0.96 -21.73 -3.50
C GLY A 6 -0.98 -23.26 -3.60
N SER A 7 0.09 -23.86 -4.10
CA SER A 7 0.16 -25.31 -4.37
C SER A 7 -0.22 -26.20 -3.17
N HIS A 8 0.07 -25.75 -1.95
CA HIS A 8 -0.25 -26.48 -0.71
C HIS A 8 -0.77 -25.57 0.42
N THR A 9 -1.23 -24.36 0.09
CA THR A 9 -1.60 -23.36 1.10
C THR A 9 -2.87 -22.61 0.69
N VAL A 10 -3.82 -22.47 1.61
CA VAL A 10 -4.98 -21.59 1.45
C VAL A 10 -4.84 -20.48 2.48
N PHE A 11 -4.88 -19.23 2.02
CA PHE A 11 -4.61 -18.10 2.91
C PHE A 11 -5.41 -16.85 2.51
N GLN A 12 -5.70 -16.04 3.51
CA GLN A 12 -6.20 -14.68 3.36
C GLN A 12 -5.44 -13.83 4.37
N ILE A 13 -4.45 -13.09 3.89
CA ILE A 13 -3.56 -12.30 4.73
C ILE A 13 -3.72 -10.84 4.34
N GLU A 14 -4.23 -10.05 5.27
CA GLU A 14 -4.49 -8.62 5.10
C GLU A 14 -3.77 -7.85 6.21
N TYR A 15 -3.11 -6.75 5.83
CA TYR A 15 -2.34 -5.92 6.75
C TYR A 15 -2.79 -4.46 6.68
N HIS A 16 -2.70 -3.76 7.81
CA HIS A 16 -2.91 -2.32 7.88
C HIS A 16 -1.57 -1.63 8.16
N PHE A 17 -0.97 -1.04 7.13
CA PHE A 17 0.27 -0.28 7.26
C PHE A 17 -0.02 1.21 7.41
N VAL A 18 0.65 1.85 8.36
CA VAL A 18 0.61 3.30 8.60
C VAL A 18 2.02 3.80 8.84
N TRP A 19 2.39 4.88 8.14
CA TRP A 19 3.66 5.57 8.34
C TRP A 19 3.44 7.08 8.37
N VAL A 20 4.46 7.80 8.85
CA VAL A 20 4.47 9.26 8.93
C VAL A 20 5.79 9.81 8.42
N THR A 21 5.77 11.05 7.94
CA THR A 21 6.97 11.77 7.53
C THR A 21 7.92 11.99 8.70
N LYS A 22 9.21 12.09 8.40
CA LYS A 22 10.22 12.48 9.38
C LYS A 22 9.81 13.82 10.02
N TYR A 23 9.85 13.89 11.35
CA TYR A 23 9.41 15.04 12.15
C TYR A 23 7.94 15.49 11.93
N ARG A 24 7.08 14.63 11.35
CA ARG A 24 5.67 14.94 11.04
C ARG A 24 5.46 16.18 10.18
N HIS A 25 6.41 16.52 9.31
CA HIS A 25 6.21 17.59 8.35
C HIS A 25 5.04 17.29 7.42
N LYS A 26 4.16 18.28 7.19
CA LYS A 26 2.98 18.15 6.32
C LYS A 26 3.35 18.31 4.83
N VAL A 27 4.29 17.48 4.37
CA VAL A 27 4.82 17.52 2.99
C VAL A 27 4.07 16.61 2.02
N LEU A 28 3.19 15.72 2.51
CA LEU A 28 2.39 14.81 1.69
C LEU A 28 1.15 15.50 1.11
N ILE A 29 1.37 16.64 0.45
CA ILE A 29 0.32 17.45 -0.18
C ILE A 29 0.65 17.72 -1.66
N GLY A 30 -0.37 18.11 -2.43
CA GLY A 30 -0.21 18.49 -3.84
C GLY A 30 0.46 17.40 -4.69
N GLU A 31 1.42 17.80 -5.52
CA GLU A 31 2.14 16.91 -6.43
C GLU A 31 2.95 15.81 -5.71
N VAL A 32 3.49 16.12 -4.53
CA VAL A 32 4.24 15.15 -3.72
C VAL A 32 3.34 13.98 -3.31
N ALA A 33 2.11 14.27 -2.86
CA ALA A 33 1.14 13.24 -2.50
C ALA A 33 0.77 12.34 -3.69
N ILE A 34 0.59 12.95 -4.87
CA ILE A 34 0.26 12.24 -6.11
C ILE A 34 1.40 11.30 -6.49
N ARG A 35 2.64 11.81 -6.50
CA ARG A 35 3.81 11.01 -6.88
C ARG A 35 4.08 9.87 -5.90
N VAL A 36 3.97 10.12 -4.60
CA VAL A 36 4.13 9.07 -3.58
C VAL A 36 3.08 7.97 -3.77
N ARG A 37 1.81 8.32 -4.03
CA ARG A 37 0.76 7.34 -4.29
C ARG A 37 1.07 6.46 -5.49
N GLU A 38 1.63 7.05 -6.54
CA GLU A 38 2.03 6.33 -7.75
C GLU A 38 3.17 5.34 -7.46
N LEU A 39 4.21 5.78 -6.76
CA LEU A 39 5.34 4.93 -6.35
C LEU A 39 4.89 3.75 -5.47
N VAL A 40 3.97 4.00 -4.53
CA VAL A 40 3.40 2.94 -3.68
C VAL A 40 2.66 1.91 -4.54
N ARG A 41 1.85 2.35 -5.51
CA ARG A 41 1.14 1.43 -6.42
C ARG A 41 2.08 0.61 -7.26
N GLN A 42 3.09 1.23 -7.88
CA GLN A 42 4.10 0.55 -8.68
C GLN A 42 4.86 -0.50 -7.84
N THR A 43 5.20 -0.15 -6.60
CA THR A 43 5.87 -1.08 -5.69
C THR A 43 4.96 -2.26 -5.33
N CYS A 44 3.71 -2.00 -4.96
CA CYS A 44 2.76 -3.08 -4.66
C CYS A 44 2.51 -4.01 -5.85
N GLU A 45 2.42 -3.46 -7.06
CA GLU A 45 2.28 -4.23 -8.30
C GLU A 45 3.47 -5.15 -8.53
N ALA A 46 4.69 -4.64 -8.37
CA ALA A 46 5.93 -5.42 -8.52
C ALA A 46 6.04 -6.59 -7.53
N PHE A 47 5.42 -6.48 -6.34
CA PHE A 47 5.38 -7.53 -5.32
C PHE A 47 4.09 -8.36 -5.34
N GLU A 48 3.22 -8.18 -6.34
CA GLU A 48 1.90 -8.84 -6.43
C GLU A 48 1.02 -8.64 -5.18
N ILE A 49 1.17 -7.49 -4.54
CA ILE A 49 0.42 -7.07 -3.37
C ILE A 49 -0.86 -6.36 -3.83
N ARG A 50 -2.01 -6.86 -3.38
CA ARG A 50 -3.31 -6.23 -3.64
C ARG A 50 -3.58 -5.12 -2.61
N ILE A 51 -3.74 -3.89 -3.09
CA ILE A 51 -4.18 -2.77 -2.27
C ILE A 51 -5.71 -2.84 -2.11
N LEU A 52 -6.20 -3.02 -0.88
CA LEU A 52 -7.63 -3.00 -0.57
C LEU A 52 -8.17 -1.58 -0.35
N LYS A 53 -7.43 -0.78 0.42
CA LYS A 53 -7.75 0.63 0.73
C LYS A 53 -6.47 1.35 1.11
N GLY A 54 -6.35 2.62 0.73
CA GLY A 54 -5.22 3.46 1.12
C GLY A 54 -5.51 4.94 0.92
N VAL A 55 -4.86 5.78 1.74
CA VAL A 55 -4.91 7.24 1.66
C VAL A 55 -3.50 7.80 1.83
N VAL A 56 -3.22 8.88 1.13
CA VAL A 56 -2.01 9.71 1.30
C VAL A 56 -2.51 11.11 1.61
N SER A 57 -2.16 11.66 2.77
CA SER A 57 -2.65 12.93 3.34
C SER A 57 -1.55 13.73 4.01
#